data_AF-A0A3D1IN95-F1
#
_entry.id   AF-A0A3D1IN95-F1
#
_cell.length_a   1.000
_cell.length_b   1.000
_cell.length_c   1.000
_cell.angle_alpha   90.00
_cell.angle_beta   90.00
_cell.angle_gamma   90.00
#
_symmetry.space_group_name_H-M   'P 1'
#
loop_
_entity.id
_entity.type
_entity.pdbx_description
1 polymer ?
#
loop_
_entity_poly.entity_id
_entity_poly.type
_entity_poly.pdbx_seq_one_letter_code
_entity_poly.pdbx_strand_id
1 'polypeptide(L)'
;MNDMKKYEDKTLHISVIGIDGSGKSTFAASLPMLLAAEYELQAGGAGETYVVNCPEEDHLTTGFAPEGIPFTARISKRLKRWAKRFTNSRRIYPFLKVPQMMAQDAAARSMAKKWSLDCVVSDGNTLLSTMGRAANYLYPASEGEKSFAPTPEDLAAVHNYILNGQPLPKETAERMPNLRPGRWLHRATRALGLHSVWMPDVVILLKLDPKVALERIHDRGQKIDRHENADDLAQTHGRYQIALETMRRVKGEQSVITIDVNGKSPGEALQDALSALQPHILRQKALKQDSKPFGTTETELAGGGIWKKVFNPRYVFSYFIPRFFSGAWREPFFPISKPGQRFLKEGYSGGVMREIYDHDPDKAGLGTTIFQGYPLHRAVYDRLKLLTANIEPELEKRLRSQDEVAVFTAPSGFAYDIFRPLENIAHRAPALMKKVKLIAADLDPHGVLAPELSTRAAKLGINFEFRQGDLSEANFRESCAAEGPFDLALFVGLSSWFPKPATLNHLRWLKLNLKSTGKLVTDCFTPSGYSLSGRYVGYKAHYYSPRRYCVLLDTASFDGLNASVKSGRDAINHVVLASPKPTHCQSSNPTPGVKADNLTDSVPLKTEIHVSRQFRHRQEATSVEGMLNGCV
;
A
#
# COMPACT_ATOMS: atom_id res chain seq x y z
N MET A 1 45.79 -6.91 -14.02
CA MET A 1 44.50 -7.64 -14.07
C MET A 1 43.77 -7.52 -12.72
N ASN A 2 43.75 -6.32 -12.16
CA ASN A 2 43.08 -5.90 -10.93
C ASN A 2 42.15 -4.74 -11.33
N ASP A 3 40.94 -4.73 -10.78
CA ASP A 3 39.83 -3.75 -10.96
C ASP A 3 38.55 -4.24 -11.65
N MET A 4 38.08 -5.41 -11.23
CA MET A 4 36.64 -5.68 -11.15
C MET A 4 36.27 -6.03 -9.71
N LYS A 5 36.35 -5.04 -8.81
CA LYS A 5 35.47 -5.05 -7.62
C LYS A 5 34.04 -5.01 -8.15
N LYS A 6 33.44 -6.21 -8.31
CA LYS A 6 32.03 -6.41 -8.59
C LYS A 6 31.23 -5.45 -7.71
N TYR A 7 30.42 -4.60 -8.31
CA TYR A 7 29.28 -3.98 -7.64
C TYR A 7 28.39 -5.12 -7.11
N GLU A 8 28.63 -5.56 -5.88
CA GLU A 8 27.63 -6.30 -5.13
C GLU A 8 26.44 -5.36 -4.97
N ASP A 9 25.29 -5.83 -5.45
CA ASP A 9 24.02 -5.14 -5.30
C ASP A 9 23.74 -5.02 -3.80
N LYS A 10 24.06 -3.85 -3.21
CA LYS A 10 23.83 -3.52 -1.79
C LYS A 10 22.33 -3.36 -1.50
N THR A 11 21.45 -4.10 -2.16
CA THR A 11 20.00 -4.03 -1.96
C THR A 11 19.57 -5.28 -1.21
N LEU A 12 18.81 -5.12 -0.12
CA LEU A 12 18.24 -6.25 0.60
C LEU A 12 17.07 -6.86 -0.19
N HIS A 13 17.22 -8.07 -0.71
CA HIS A 13 16.15 -8.75 -1.44
C HIS A 13 15.35 -9.68 -0.54
N ILE A 14 14.07 -9.35 -0.36
CA ILE A 14 13.12 -10.07 0.51
C ILE A 14 12.10 -10.80 -0.36
N SER A 15 11.87 -12.09 -0.11
CA SER A 15 10.81 -12.85 -0.78
C SER A 15 9.71 -13.24 0.20
N VAL A 16 8.46 -12.95 -0.14
CA VAL A 16 7.29 -13.37 0.65
C VAL A 16 6.70 -14.62 0.01
N ILE A 17 6.66 -15.72 0.75
CA ILE A 17 6.06 -16.98 0.33
C ILE A 17 4.94 -17.42 1.27
N GLY A 18 4.03 -18.24 0.75
CA GLY A 18 2.92 -18.78 1.50
C GLY A 18 2.02 -19.63 0.60
N ILE A 19 1.16 -20.42 1.22
CA ILE A 19 0.07 -21.12 0.53
C ILE A 19 -0.98 -20.12 0.05
N ASP A 20 -1.83 -20.52 -0.90
CA ASP A 20 -2.95 -19.65 -1.31
C ASP A 20 -3.88 -19.40 -0.12
N GLY A 21 -4.55 -18.24 -0.08
CA GLY A 21 -5.31 -17.80 1.11
C GLY A 21 -4.50 -17.13 2.22
N SER A 22 -3.16 -17.24 2.21
CA SER A 22 -2.27 -16.58 3.20
C SER A 22 -2.22 -15.05 3.13
N GLY A 23 -2.68 -14.44 2.04
CA GLY A 23 -2.61 -12.99 1.83
C GLY A 23 -1.27 -12.48 1.29
N LYS A 24 -0.34 -13.37 0.89
CA LYS A 24 1.01 -13.05 0.39
C LYS A 24 1.10 -11.89 -0.60
N SER A 25 0.17 -11.78 -1.55
CA SER A 25 0.23 -10.75 -2.60
C SER A 25 -0.15 -9.37 -2.07
N THR A 26 -1.11 -9.29 -1.15
CA THR A 26 -1.44 -8.05 -0.43
C THR A 26 -0.28 -7.66 0.49
N PHE A 27 0.29 -8.64 1.18
CA PHE A 27 1.43 -8.46 2.06
C PHE A 27 2.66 -7.88 1.32
N ALA A 28 3.08 -8.51 0.23
CA ALA A 28 4.21 -8.07 -0.59
C ALA A 28 3.98 -6.70 -1.25
N ALA A 29 2.72 -6.31 -1.52
CA ALA A 29 2.40 -5.00 -2.08
C ALA A 29 2.34 -3.87 -1.03
N SER A 30 2.04 -4.20 0.23
CA SER A 30 1.95 -3.23 1.33
C SER A 30 3.26 -3.07 2.10
N LEU A 31 4.05 -4.13 2.25
CA LEU A 31 5.31 -4.09 3.01
C LEU A 31 6.29 -3.01 2.54
N PRO A 32 6.53 -2.76 1.23
CA PRO A 32 7.42 -1.68 0.79
C PRO A 32 7.00 -0.28 1.28
N MET A 33 5.69 -0.01 1.30
CA MET A 33 5.18 1.27 1.81
C MET A 33 5.46 1.42 3.30
N LEU A 34 5.34 0.34 4.06
CA LEU A 34 5.61 0.35 5.50
C LEU A 34 7.11 0.39 5.80
N LEU A 35 7.96 -0.25 5.00
CA LEU A 35 9.42 -0.13 5.12
C LEU A 35 9.88 1.31 4.85
N ALA A 36 9.25 2.00 3.91
CA ALA A 36 9.49 3.43 3.65
C ALA A 36 8.97 4.33 4.78
N ALA A 37 7.88 3.96 5.45
CA ALA A 37 7.31 4.73 6.55
C ALA A 37 8.03 4.50 7.88
N GLU A 38 8.26 3.24 8.27
CA GLU A 38 8.82 2.85 9.57
C GLU A 38 10.33 3.05 9.65
N TYR A 39 11.02 2.73 8.55
CA TYR A 39 12.47 2.65 8.51
C TYR A 39 13.08 3.61 7.50
N GLU A 40 12.30 4.54 6.93
CA GLU A 40 12.79 5.55 6.00
C GLU A 40 13.58 4.96 4.82
N LEU A 41 13.16 3.80 4.32
CA LEU A 41 13.83 3.11 3.22
C LEU A 41 13.25 3.49 1.86
N GLN A 42 14.11 3.50 0.83
CA GLN A 42 13.69 3.42 -0.56
C GLN A 42 13.36 1.97 -0.91
N ALA A 43 12.08 1.62 -0.87
CA ALA A 43 11.62 0.25 -0.94
C ALA A 43 10.86 -0.05 -2.24
N GLY A 44 11.23 -1.15 -2.90
CA GLY A 44 10.54 -1.67 -4.08
C GLY A 44 9.61 -2.83 -3.76
N GLY A 45 8.54 -2.98 -4.54
CA GLY A 45 7.70 -4.17 -4.56
C GLY A 45 7.61 -4.76 -5.96
N ALA A 46 7.80 -6.07 -6.10
CA ALA A 46 7.72 -6.81 -7.36
C ALA A 46 6.77 -8.02 -7.26
N GLY A 47 5.59 -7.94 -7.87
CA GLY A 47 4.59 -9.00 -7.77
C GLY A 47 3.33 -8.80 -8.62
N GLU A 48 2.16 -8.88 -7.99
CA GLU A 48 0.88 -8.43 -8.58
C GLU A 48 0.97 -6.98 -9.08
N THR A 49 1.55 -6.12 -8.26
CA THR A 49 1.86 -4.74 -8.60
C THR A 49 3.36 -4.52 -8.56
N TYR A 50 3.81 -3.47 -9.25
CA TYR A 50 5.18 -3.00 -9.20
C TYR A 50 5.13 -1.62 -8.58
N VAL A 51 5.83 -1.44 -7.48
CA VAL A 51 5.82 -0.20 -6.70
C VAL A 51 7.22 0.21 -6.31
N VAL A 52 7.46 1.52 -6.20
CA VAL A 52 8.66 2.11 -5.60
C VAL A 52 8.16 3.17 -4.64
N ASN A 53 8.29 2.87 -3.35
CA ASN A 53 7.87 3.71 -2.25
C ASN A 53 9.11 4.25 -1.55
N CYS A 54 9.25 5.56 -1.50
CA CYS A 54 10.29 6.23 -0.72
C CYS A 54 9.66 7.06 0.40
N PRO A 55 10.46 7.53 1.37
CA PRO A 55 9.96 8.30 2.51
C PRO A 55 9.30 9.62 2.08
N GLU A 56 9.88 10.28 1.08
CA GLU A 56 9.51 11.63 0.63
C GLU A 56 8.53 11.67 -0.55
N GLU A 57 8.58 10.68 -1.45
CA GLU A 57 7.65 10.57 -2.58
C GLU A 57 7.57 9.13 -3.12
N ASP A 58 6.51 8.81 -3.85
CA ASP A 58 6.44 7.56 -4.60
C ASP A 58 6.98 7.75 -6.03
N HIS A 59 7.81 6.82 -6.52
CA HIS A 59 8.34 6.88 -7.90
C HIS A 59 7.64 5.92 -8.86
N LEU A 60 6.95 4.92 -8.32
CA LEU A 60 6.23 3.95 -9.13
C LEU A 60 5.04 3.36 -8.37
N THR A 61 3.88 3.32 -9.02
CA THR A 61 2.71 2.57 -8.57
C THR A 61 1.79 2.27 -9.76
N THR A 62 0.72 1.53 -9.56
CA THR A 62 -0.27 1.27 -10.62
C THR A 62 -0.90 2.59 -11.08
N GLY A 63 -0.82 2.90 -12.37
CA GLY A 63 -1.36 4.16 -12.92
C GLY A 63 -0.38 5.34 -12.90
N PHE A 64 0.77 5.22 -12.21
CA PHE A 64 1.80 6.25 -12.14
C PHE A 64 3.20 5.65 -12.31
N ALA A 65 3.81 5.92 -13.46
CA ALA A 65 5.14 5.43 -13.81
C ALA A 65 5.88 6.49 -14.65
N PRO A 66 6.27 7.64 -14.05
CA PRO A 66 6.88 8.77 -14.77
C PRO A 66 8.15 8.38 -15.52
N GLU A 67 8.92 7.45 -14.97
CA GLU A 67 10.14 6.93 -15.61
C GLU A 67 9.91 5.61 -16.34
N GLY A 68 8.65 5.14 -16.42
CA GLY A 68 8.29 3.83 -16.93
C GLY A 68 8.71 2.64 -16.03
N ILE A 69 8.08 1.49 -16.27
CA ILE A 69 8.45 0.22 -15.62
C ILE A 69 9.50 -0.55 -16.41
N PRO A 70 10.34 -1.38 -15.76
CA PRO A 70 11.24 -2.29 -16.46
C PRO A 70 10.53 -3.13 -17.51
N PHE A 71 11.21 -3.41 -18.62
CA PHE A 71 10.64 -4.24 -19.70
C PHE A 71 10.24 -5.63 -19.22
N THR A 72 11.05 -6.24 -18.34
CA THR A 72 10.79 -7.52 -17.69
C THR A 72 9.52 -7.49 -16.82
N ALA A 73 9.20 -6.36 -16.17
CA ALA A 73 7.93 -6.19 -15.45
C ALA A 73 6.72 -6.24 -16.41
N ARG A 74 6.85 -5.67 -17.61
CA ARG A 74 5.79 -5.74 -18.66
C ARG A 74 5.59 -7.17 -19.13
N ILE A 75 6.69 -7.90 -19.38
CA ILE A 75 6.65 -9.32 -19.74
C ILE A 75 5.96 -10.12 -18.64
N SER A 76 6.39 -9.95 -17.38
CA SER A 76 5.79 -10.63 -16.23
C SER A 76 4.28 -10.38 -16.16
N LYS A 77 3.82 -9.13 -16.29
CA LYS A 77 2.38 -8.81 -16.29
C LYS A 77 1.62 -9.47 -17.44
N ARG A 78 2.21 -9.57 -18.63
CA ARG A 78 1.61 -10.27 -19.78
C ARG A 78 1.54 -11.77 -19.54
N LEU A 79 2.66 -12.40 -19.20
CA LEU A 79 2.72 -13.84 -18.93
C LEU A 79 1.80 -14.24 -17.78
N LYS A 80 1.66 -13.40 -16.74
CA LYS A 80 0.73 -13.64 -15.64
C LYS A 80 -0.72 -13.67 -16.10
N ARG A 81 -1.13 -12.72 -16.95
CA ARG A 81 -2.49 -12.70 -17.52
C ARG A 81 -2.76 -13.96 -18.33
N TRP A 82 -1.76 -14.43 -19.07
CA TRP A 82 -1.87 -15.68 -19.84
C TRP A 82 -1.93 -16.90 -18.92
N ALA A 83 -1.00 -17.01 -17.95
CA ALA A 83 -1.00 -18.09 -16.97
C ALA A 83 -2.35 -18.20 -16.23
N LYS A 84 -2.96 -17.08 -15.85
CA LYS A 84 -4.29 -17.05 -15.21
C LYS A 84 -5.40 -17.67 -16.08
N ARG A 85 -5.30 -17.61 -17.41
CA ARG A 85 -6.26 -18.27 -18.32
C ARG A 85 -6.10 -19.79 -18.37
N PHE A 86 -4.93 -20.29 -17.98
CA PHE A 86 -4.58 -21.70 -18.03
C PHE A 86 -4.39 -22.31 -16.64
N THR A 87 -4.89 -21.70 -15.55
CA THR A 87 -4.73 -22.21 -14.17
C THR A 87 -5.19 -23.65 -13.97
N ASN A 88 -6.17 -24.08 -14.75
CA ASN A 88 -6.68 -25.45 -14.73
C ASN A 88 -5.88 -26.45 -15.58
N SER A 89 -4.90 -26.00 -16.37
CA SER A 89 -4.06 -26.88 -17.19
C SER A 89 -2.75 -27.20 -16.47
N ARG A 90 -2.63 -28.44 -15.97
CA ARG A 90 -1.44 -28.98 -15.28
C ARG A 90 -0.17 -28.86 -16.13
N ARG A 91 -0.29 -29.02 -17.45
CA ARG A 91 0.85 -28.93 -18.37
C ARG A 91 1.17 -27.50 -18.75
N ILE A 92 0.19 -26.69 -19.14
CA ILE A 92 0.43 -25.36 -19.72
C ILE A 92 0.74 -24.31 -18.64
N TYR A 93 0.11 -24.40 -17.47
CA TYR A 93 0.29 -23.39 -16.42
C TYR A 93 1.75 -23.23 -15.98
N PRO A 94 2.50 -24.29 -15.64
CA PRO A 94 3.91 -24.15 -15.24
C PRO A 94 4.79 -23.54 -16.33
N PHE A 95 4.55 -23.88 -17.61
CA PHE A 95 5.30 -23.33 -18.75
C PHE A 95 5.12 -21.81 -18.91
N LEU A 96 4.00 -21.24 -18.46
CA LEU A 96 3.79 -19.79 -18.44
C LEU A 96 4.21 -19.16 -17.11
N LYS A 97 3.97 -19.87 -16.00
CA LYS A 97 4.20 -19.37 -14.65
C LYS A 97 5.68 -19.25 -14.31
N VAL A 98 6.52 -20.22 -14.69
CA VAL A 98 7.96 -20.14 -14.40
C VAL A 98 8.63 -18.97 -15.14
N PRO A 99 8.46 -18.79 -16.47
CA PRO A 99 8.98 -17.60 -17.15
C PRO A 99 8.41 -16.29 -16.61
N GLN A 100 7.15 -16.28 -16.14
CA GLN A 100 6.57 -15.12 -15.46
C GLN A 100 7.35 -14.76 -14.19
N MET A 101 7.63 -15.74 -13.32
CA MET A 101 8.39 -15.51 -12.07
C MET A 101 9.83 -15.08 -12.38
N MET A 102 10.46 -15.67 -13.40
CA MET A 102 11.79 -15.27 -13.86
C MET A 102 11.84 -13.82 -14.36
N ALA A 103 10.80 -13.39 -15.08
CA ALA A 103 10.65 -12.00 -15.50
C ALA A 103 10.41 -11.05 -14.31
N GLN A 104 9.68 -11.50 -13.29
CA GLN A 104 9.48 -10.76 -12.03
C GLN A 104 10.81 -10.61 -11.27
N ASP A 105 11.60 -11.67 -11.14
CA ASP A 105 12.91 -11.66 -10.46
C ASP A 105 13.92 -10.77 -11.18
N ALA A 106 13.91 -10.76 -12.53
CA ALA A 106 14.72 -9.84 -13.31
C ALA A 106 14.24 -8.38 -13.17
N ALA A 107 12.93 -8.17 -13.07
CA ALA A 107 12.36 -6.85 -12.81
C ALA A 107 12.76 -6.34 -11.42
N ALA A 108 12.73 -7.17 -10.38
CA ALA A 108 13.15 -6.82 -9.03
C ALA A 108 14.60 -6.28 -9.01
N ARG A 109 15.55 -6.96 -9.65
CA ARG A 109 16.94 -6.49 -9.78
C ARG A 109 17.08 -5.23 -10.64
N SER A 110 16.30 -5.14 -11.71
CA SER A 110 16.30 -3.94 -12.55
C SER A 110 15.77 -2.72 -11.78
N MET A 111 14.76 -2.92 -10.93
CA MET A 111 14.22 -1.88 -10.05
C MET A 111 15.24 -1.46 -9.00
N ALA A 112 15.87 -2.43 -8.33
CA ALA A 112 16.93 -2.18 -7.34
C ALA A 112 18.00 -1.23 -7.88
N LYS A 113 18.51 -1.52 -9.08
CA LYS A 113 19.51 -0.67 -9.74
C LYS A 113 18.96 0.67 -10.21
N LYS A 114 17.79 0.68 -10.87
CA LYS A 114 17.24 1.89 -11.48
C LYS A 114 16.93 2.98 -10.45
N TRP A 115 16.37 2.58 -9.31
CA TRP A 115 15.97 3.52 -8.24
C TRP A 115 16.89 3.46 -7.01
N SER A 116 18.05 2.80 -7.10
CA SER A 116 19.02 2.68 -6.00
C SER A 116 18.42 2.19 -4.66
N LEU A 117 17.49 1.23 -4.75
CA LEU A 117 16.64 0.82 -3.62
C LEU A 117 17.46 0.26 -2.45
N ASP A 118 16.97 0.47 -1.23
CA ASP A 118 17.50 -0.16 -0.01
C ASP A 118 17.04 -1.59 0.11
N CYS A 119 15.81 -1.86 -0.31
CA CYS A 119 15.25 -3.20 -0.31
C CYS A 119 14.24 -3.40 -1.45
N VAL A 120 14.05 -4.67 -1.83
CA VAL A 120 13.00 -5.09 -2.75
C VAL A 120 12.25 -6.27 -2.16
N VAL A 121 10.93 -6.13 -2.05
CA VAL A 121 10.03 -7.19 -1.60
C VAL A 121 9.36 -7.84 -2.81
N SER A 122 9.51 -9.14 -2.95
CA SER A 122 8.94 -9.92 -4.06
C SER A 122 7.79 -10.81 -3.58
N ASP A 123 6.69 -10.88 -4.36
CA ASP A 123 5.60 -11.86 -4.18
C ASP A 123 6.07 -13.21 -4.74
N GLY A 124 6.73 -13.99 -3.89
CA GLY A 124 7.46 -15.20 -4.25
C GLY A 124 8.84 -14.92 -4.85
N ASN A 125 9.50 -15.99 -5.27
CA ASN A 125 10.79 -16.01 -5.94
C ASN A 125 10.83 -17.27 -6.81
N THR A 126 11.45 -17.21 -7.99
CA THR A 126 11.40 -18.32 -8.94
C THR A 126 11.86 -19.64 -8.32
N LEU A 127 13.00 -19.66 -7.63
CA LEU A 127 13.56 -20.89 -7.06
C LEU A 127 12.66 -21.42 -5.95
N LEU A 128 12.31 -20.58 -4.98
CA LEU A 128 11.51 -20.97 -3.82
C LEU A 128 10.11 -21.44 -4.24
N SER A 129 9.47 -20.73 -5.16
CA SER A 129 8.15 -21.11 -5.66
C SER A 129 8.20 -22.40 -6.48
N THR A 130 9.26 -22.66 -7.24
CA THR A 130 9.45 -23.95 -7.91
C THR A 130 9.66 -25.08 -6.89
N MET A 131 10.52 -24.88 -5.89
CA MET A 131 10.75 -25.89 -4.84
C MET A 131 9.47 -26.22 -4.05
N GLY A 132 8.66 -25.20 -3.73
CA GLY A 132 7.43 -25.37 -2.97
C GLY A 132 6.26 -25.94 -3.76
N ARG A 133 6.16 -25.66 -5.07
CA ARG A 133 4.95 -25.99 -5.87
C ARG A 133 5.16 -26.98 -7.00
N ALA A 134 6.38 -27.37 -7.35
CA ALA A 134 6.60 -28.30 -8.46
C ALA A 134 5.84 -29.63 -8.28
N ALA A 135 5.75 -30.13 -7.04
CA ALA A 135 5.02 -31.35 -6.72
C ALA A 135 3.53 -31.26 -7.10
N ASN A 136 2.83 -30.16 -6.81
CA ASN A 136 1.42 -30.01 -7.17
C ASN A 136 1.14 -30.12 -8.69
N TYR A 137 2.14 -29.88 -9.54
CA TYR A 137 2.00 -29.97 -10.99
C TYR A 137 2.60 -31.26 -11.57
N LEU A 138 3.58 -31.85 -10.90
CA LEU A 138 4.22 -33.09 -11.37
C LEU A 138 3.58 -34.34 -10.76
N TYR A 139 3.10 -34.24 -9.52
CA TYR A 139 2.61 -35.33 -8.66
C TYR A 139 1.56 -34.81 -7.64
N PRO A 140 0.38 -34.33 -8.09
CA PRO A 140 -0.64 -33.74 -7.21
C PRO A 140 -1.12 -34.75 -6.17
N ALA A 141 -1.17 -34.31 -4.90
CA ALA A 141 -1.61 -35.14 -3.79
C ALA A 141 -3.10 -35.48 -3.93
N SER A 142 -3.89 -34.54 -4.47
CA SER A 142 -5.32 -34.71 -4.73
C SER A 142 -5.67 -35.82 -5.73
N GLU A 143 -4.72 -36.28 -6.54
CA GLU A 143 -4.91 -37.41 -7.47
C GLU A 143 -4.30 -38.72 -6.92
N GLY A 144 -3.83 -38.74 -5.68
CA GLY A 144 -3.20 -39.91 -5.06
C GLY A 144 -1.82 -40.27 -5.65
N GLU A 145 -1.22 -39.38 -6.44
CA GLU A 145 0.09 -39.62 -7.06
C GLU A 145 1.19 -39.59 -5.99
N LYS A 146 2.04 -40.63 -5.96
CA LYS A 146 3.19 -40.69 -5.05
C LYS A 146 4.27 -39.71 -5.52
N SER A 147 4.60 -38.74 -4.67
CA SER A 147 5.69 -37.80 -4.88
C SER A 147 6.86 -38.12 -3.95
N PHE A 148 8.08 -38.24 -4.49
CA PHE A 148 9.27 -38.25 -3.65
C PHE A 148 9.51 -36.85 -3.06
N ALA A 149 9.65 -36.79 -1.74
CA ALA A 149 9.98 -35.56 -1.06
C ALA A 149 11.49 -35.26 -1.16
N PRO A 150 11.92 -34.19 -1.87
CA PRO A 150 13.33 -33.84 -1.87
C PRO A 150 13.78 -33.56 -0.45
N THR A 151 14.99 -33.97 -0.09
CA THR A 151 15.59 -33.53 1.19
C THR A 151 16.18 -32.12 1.05
N PRO A 152 16.48 -31.43 2.16
CA PRO A 152 17.18 -30.15 2.08
C PRO A 152 18.56 -30.26 1.39
N GLU A 153 19.25 -31.39 1.52
CA GLU A 153 20.50 -31.67 0.81
C GLU A 153 20.29 -31.76 -0.71
N ASP A 154 19.21 -32.42 -1.13
CA ASP A 154 18.85 -32.50 -2.56
C ASP A 154 18.64 -31.09 -3.13
N LEU A 155 17.84 -30.26 -2.47
CA LEU A 155 17.55 -28.90 -2.93
C LEU A 155 18.79 -28.00 -2.92
N ALA A 156 19.69 -28.16 -1.94
CA ALA A 156 20.98 -27.47 -1.91
C ALA A 156 21.87 -27.87 -3.10
N ALA A 157 21.92 -29.16 -3.44
CA ALA A 157 22.65 -29.66 -4.60
C ALA A 157 22.05 -29.14 -5.92
N VAL A 158 20.71 -29.10 -6.02
CA VAL A 158 20.00 -28.49 -7.16
C VAL A 158 20.34 -27.02 -7.31
N HIS A 159 20.35 -26.27 -6.20
CA HIS A 159 20.72 -24.86 -6.19
C HIS A 159 22.15 -24.64 -6.70
N ASN A 160 23.11 -25.41 -6.20
CA ASN A 160 24.50 -25.35 -6.62
C ASN A 160 24.69 -25.76 -8.09
N TYR A 161 23.92 -26.74 -8.57
CA TYR A 161 23.94 -27.14 -9.97
C TYR A 161 23.44 -26.03 -10.90
N ILE A 162 22.30 -25.40 -10.56
CA ILE A 162 21.68 -24.37 -11.40
C ILE A 162 22.50 -23.07 -11.37
N LEU A 163 22.87 -22.56 -10.19
CA LEU A 163 23.51 -21.26 -10.04
C LEU A 163 25.03 -21.29 -10.19
N ASN A 164 25.68 -22.30 -9.59
CA ASN A 164 27.14 -22.39 -9.52
C ASN A 164 27.73 -23.33 -10.57
N GLY A 165 26.89 -24.12 -11.25
CA GLY A 165 27.31 -25.04 -12.28
C GLY A 165 28.04 -26.28 -11.77
N GLN A 166 27.96 -26.56 -10.47
CA GLN A 166 28.52 -27.78 -9.87
C GLN A 166 27.81 -29.03 -10.42
N PRO A 167 28.44 -30.22 -10.43
CA PRO A 167 27.77 -31.46 -10.79
C PRO A 167 26.72 -31.85 -9.74
N LEU A 168 25.63 -32.49 -10.18
CA LEU A 168 24.66 -33.09 -9.27
C LEU A 168 25.19 -34.42 -8.74
N PRO A 169 25.09 -34.71 -7.43
CA PRO A 169 25.30 -36.05 -6.90
C PRO A 169 24.39 -37.06 -7.60
N LYS A 170 24.88 -38.28 -7.85
CA LYS A 170 24.13 -39.32 -8.57
C LYS A 170 22.78 -39.63 -7.91
N GLU A 171 22.79 -39.83 -6.60
CA GLU A 171 21.59 -40.11 -5.80
C GLU A 171 20.54 -38.99 -5.88
N THR A 172 20.97 -37.72 -5.92
CA THR A 172 20.03 -36.60 -6.11
C THR A 172 19.55 -36.52 -7.56
N ALA A 173 20.41 -36.79 -8.54
CA ALA A 173 20.04 -36.78 -9.96
C ALA A 173 19.01 -37.87 -10.32
N GLU A 174 19.04 -39.01 -9.64
CA GLU A 174 18.05 -40.09 -9.81
C GLU A 174 16.68 -39.73 -9.21
N ARG A 175 16.66 -38.90 -8.16
CA ARG A 175 15.44 -38.49 -7.46
C ARG A 175 14.79 -37.22 -8.04
N MET A 176 15.56 -36.39 -8.73
CA MET A 176 15.11 -35.09 -9.23
C MET A 176 14.69 -35.16 -10.71
N PRO A 177 13.76 -34.30 -11.16
CA PRO A 177 13.43 -34.18 -12.59
C PRO A 177 14.64 -33.70 -13.40
N ASN A 178 14.57 -33.74 -14.74
CA ASN A 178 15.65 -33.22 -15.58
C ASN A 178 15.85 -31.70 -15.38
N LEU A 179 16.97 -31.31 -14.75
CA LEU A 179 17.31 -29.92 -14.41
C LEU A 179 18.14 -29.19 -15.49
N ARG A 180 18.55 -29.86 -16.58
CA ARG A 180 19.34 -29.25 -17.66
C ARG A 180 18.67 -28.00 -18.26
N PRO A 181 17.35 -28.00 -18.54
CA PRO A 181 16.68 -26.81 -19.08
C PRO A 181 16.77 -25.61 -18.12
N GLY A 182 16.57 -25.84 -16.81
CA GLY A 182 16.67 -24.79 -15.79
C GLY A 182 18.07 -24.17 -15.72
N ARG A 183 19.11 -25.01 -15.76
CA ARG A 183 20.51 -24.55 -15.80
C ARG A 183 20.84 -23.78 -17.08
N TRP A 184 20.40 -24.27 -18.23
CA TRP A 184 20.58 -23.57 -19.50
C TRP A 184 19.90 -22.20 -19.48
N LEU A 185 18.66 -22.14 -18.99
CA LEU A 185 17.88 -20.90 -18.91
C LEU A 185 18.50 -19.89 -17.93
N HIS A 186 19.03 -20.35 -16.79
CA HIS A 186 19.81 -19.51 -15.89
C HIS A 186 21.03 -18.90 -16.59
N ARG A 187 21.80 -19.71 -17.33
CA ARG A 187 22.97 -19.25 -18.09
C ARG A 187 22.59 -18.23 -19.16
N ALA A 188 21.55 -18.51 -19.94
CA ALA A 188 21.08 -17.61 -20.99
C ALA A 188 20.62 -16.26 -20.41
N THR A 189 19.80 -16.28 -19.36
CA THR A 189 19.31 -15.05 -18.72
C THR A 189 20.43 -14.25 -18.04
N ARG A 190 21.45 -14.92 -17.51
CA ARG A 190 22.65 -14.27 -16.97
C ARG A 190 23.52 -13.65 -18.07
N ALA A 191 23.70 -14.33 -19.20
CA ALA A 191 24.43 -13.80 -20.36
C ALA A 191 23.74 -12.56 -20.95
N LEU A 192 22.40 -12.51 -20.90
CA LEU A 192 21.61 -11.34 -21.28
C LEU A 192 21.54 -10.24 -20.21
N GLY A 193 22.24 -10.39 -19.07
CA GLY A 193 22.24 -9.41 -17.98
C GLY A 193 20.93 -9.30 -17.19
N LEU A 194 19.95 -10.19 -17.43
CA LEU A 194 18.64 -10.17 -16.77
C LEU A 194 18.71 -10.67 -15.33
N HIS A 195 19.62 -11.61 -15.05
CA HIS A 195 19.77 -12.27 -13.75
C HIS A 195 18.43 -12.78 -13.19
N SER A 196 17.69 -13.53 -13.99
CA SER A 196 16.29 -13.93 -13.70
C SER A 196 16.11 -15.04 -12.65
N VAL A 197 17.20 -15.58 -12.11
CA VAL A 197 17.17 -16.67 -11.13
C VAL A 197 18.23 -16.39 -10.08
N TRP A 198 17.81 -16.19 -8.83
CA TRP A 198 18.66 -15.89 -7.69
C TRP A 198 17.97 -16.27 -6.38
N MET A 199 18.75 -16.48 -5.32
CA MET A 199 18.25 -16.71 -3.97
C MET A 199 18.13 -15.38 -3.23
N PRO A 200 16.99 -15.07 -2.57
CA PRO A 200 16.86 -13.88 -1.74
C PRO A 200 17.76 -13.90 -0.51
N ASP A 201 17.92 -12.73 0.09
CA ASP A 201 18.68 -12.56 1.32
C ASP A 201 17.83 -12.94 2.54
N VAL A 202 16.53 -12.63 2.48
CA VAL A 202 15.55 -12.99 3.51
C VAL A 202 14.29 -13.55 2.86
N VAL A 203 13.75 -14.61 3.45
CA VAL A 203 12.45 -15.18 3.09
C VAL A 203 11.47 -15.02 4.24
N ILE A 204 10.30 -14.45 3.96
CA ILE A 204 9.19 -14.38 4.90
C ILE A 204 8.17 -15.45 4.51
N LEU A 205 7.99 -16.46 5.36
CA LEU A 205 6.89 -17.41 5.26
C LEU A 205 5.68 -16.88 6.01
N LEU A 206 4.58 -16.67 5.30
CA LEU A 206 3.26 -16.48 5.91
C LEU A 206 2.67 -17.86 6.23
N LYS A 207 2.81 -18.27 7.49
CA LYS A 207 2.34 -19.56 7.98
C LYS A 207 0.83 -19.46 8.28
N LEU A 208 0.03 -20.16 7.48
CA LEU A 208 -1.41 -20.29 7.65
C LEU A 208 -1.77 -21.77 7.68
N ASP A 209 -2.72 -22.16 8.54
CA ASP A 209 -3.30 -23.49 8.52
C ASP A 209 -4.02 -23.73 7.17
N PRO A 210 -3.77 -24.85 6.46
CA PRO A 210 -4.45 -25.17 5.21
C PRO A 210 -5.99 -25.15 5.28
N LYS A 211 -6.59 -25.51 6.43
CA LYS A 211 -8.05 -25.45 6.61
C LYS A 211 -8.56 -24.02 6.60
N VAL A 212 -7.93 -23.15 7.38
CA VAL A 212 -8.24 -21.70 7.41
C VAL A 212 -7.98 -21.07 6.04
N ALA A 213 -6.95 -21.52 5.33
CA ALA A 213 -6.67 -21.09 3.97
C ALA A 213 -7.81 -21.42 3.00
N LEU A 214 -8.37 -22.63 3.08
CA LEU A 214 -9.52 -23.04 2.26
C LEU A 214 -10.77 -22.24 2.56
N GLU A 215 -11.07 -22.00 3.84
CA GLU A 215 -12.20 -21.16 4.25
C GLU A 215 -12.08 -19.77 3.63
N ARG A 216 -10.90 -19.13 3.76
CA ARG A 216 -10.62 -17.82 3.14
C ARG A 216 -10.71 -17.86 1.62
N ILE A 217 -10.33 -18.97 0.99
CA ILE A 217 -10.43 -19.14 -0.47
C ILE A 217 -11.90 -19.27 -0.90
N HIS A 218 -12.72 -20.01 -0.17
CA HIS A 218 -14.15 -20.13 -0.44
C HIS A 218 -14.88 -18.81 -0.24
N ASP A 219 -14.58 -18.10 0.85
CA ASP A 219 -15.21 -16.81 1.19
C ASP A 219 -14.91 -15.71 0.18
N ARG A 220 -13.81 -15.84 -0.59
CA ARG A 220 -13.43 -14.84 -1.60
C ARG A 220 -14.44 -14.75 -2.77
N GLY A 221 -15.29 -15.77 -2.94
CA GLY A 221 -16.30 -15.82 -4.01
C GLY A 221 -15.76 -15.86 -5.44
N GLN A 222 -14.45 -16.09 -5.62
CA GLN A 222 -13.83 -16.27 -6.94
C GLN A 222 -13.78 -17.75 -7.30
N LYS A 223 -13.65 -18.04 -8.60
CA LYS A 223 -13.43 -19.40 -9.10
C LYS A 223 -12.26 -20.04 -8.35
N ILE A 224 -12.51 -21.22 -7.80
CA ILE A 224 -11.50 -22.04 -7.12
C ILE A 224 -10.59 -22.63 -8.21
N ASP A 225 -9.29 -22.41 -8.07
CA ASP A 225 -8.29 -23.01 -8.94
C ASP A 225 -8.09 -24.49 -8.55
N ARG A 226 -7.73 -25.34 -9.51
CA ARG A 226 -7.59 -26.79 -9.28
C ARG A 226 -6.74 -27.19 -8.05
N HIS A 227 -5.68 -26.43 -7.77
CA HIS A 227 -4.72 -26.71 -6.70
C HIS A 227 -5.10 -26.08 -5.35
N GLU A 228 -6.27 -25.45 -5.26
CA GLU A 228 -6.82 -24.88 -4.03
C GLU A 228 -7.72 -25.91 -3.33
N ASN A 229 -7.13 -27.04 -2.96
CA ASN A 229 -7.75 -28.11 -2.19
C ASN A 229 -6.84 -28.50 -1.01
N ALA A 230 -7.39 -29.20 -0.01
CA ALA A 230 -6.69 -29.47 1.25
C ALA A 230 -5.35 -30.20 1.04
N ASP A 231 -5.36 -31.23 0.21
CA ASP A 231 -4.21 -32.11 0.00
C ASP A 231 -3.06 -31.37 -0.71
N ASP A 232 -3.38 -30.64 -1.78
CA ASP A 232 -2.38 -29.89 -2.55
C ASP A 232 -1.86 -28.66 -1.77
N LEU A 233 -2.68 -28.05 -0.92
CA LEU A 233 -2.24 -26.99 -0.01
C LEU A 233 -1.33 -27.53 1.10
N ALA A 234 -1.67 -28.69 1.69
CA ALA A 234 -0.83 -29.35 2.68
C ALA A 234 0.51 -29.81 2.07
N GLN A 235 0.48 -30.37 0.85
CA GLN A 235 1.69 -30.73 0.11
C GLN A 235 2.57 -29.50 -0.11
N THR A 236 1.99 -28.38 -0.58
CA THR A 236 2.73 -27.11 -0.78
C THR A 236 3.32 -26.60 0.53
N HIS A 237 2.56 -26.64 1.62
CA HIS A 237 3.01 -26.20 2.93
C HIS A 237 4.25 -26.99 3.38
N GLY A 238 4.19 -28.33 3.32
CA GLY A 238 5.32 -29.18 3.67
C GLY A 238 6.55 -28.97 2.77
N ARG A 239 6.34 -28.79 1.47
CA ARG A 239 7.42 -28.51 0.50
C ARG A 239 8.10 -27.16 0.75
N TYR A 240 7.36 -26.13 1.16
CA TYR A 240 7.96 -24.87 1.55
C TYR A 240 8.83 -25.00 2.80
N GLN A 241 8.44 -25.80 3.80
CA GLN A 241 9.29 -26.02 4.98
C GLN A 241 10.66 -26.59 4.60
N ILE A 242 10.69 -27.59 3.71
CA ILE A 242 11.94 -28.17 3.18
C ILE A 242 12.77 -27.12 2.43
N ALA A 243 12.13 -26.30 1.59
CA ALA A 243 12.81 -25.22 0.87
C ALA A 243 13.41 -24.17 1.81
N LEU A 244 12.73 -23.88 2.93
CA LEU A 244 13.20 -22.95 3.96
C LEU A 244 14.33 -23.52 4.81
N GLU A 245 14.30 -24.81 5.15
CA GLU A 245 15.44 -25.49 5.78
C GLU A 245 16.68 -25.48 4.88
N THR A 246 16.49 -25.66 3.57
CA THR A 246 17.56 -25.50 2.58
C THR A 246 18.13 -24.08 2.62
N MET A 247 17.25 -23.08 2.68
CA MET A 247 17.64 -21.68 2.75
C MET A 247 18.45 -21.37 4.03
N ARG A 248 17.99 -21.83 5.20
CA ARG A 248 18.73 -21.73 6.47
C ARG A 248 20.13 -22.32 6.39
N ARG A 249 20.27 -23.50 5.77
CA ARG A 249 21.58 -24.16 5.60
C ARG A 249 22.52 -23.39 4.68
N VAL A 250 21.99 -22.77 3.62
CA VAL A 250 22.79 -22.08 2.60
C VAL A 250 23.15 -20.65 3.01
N LYS A 251 22.25 -19.93 3.70
CA LYS A 251 22.39 -18.50 4.01
C LYS A 251 22.43 -18.17 5.51
N GLY A 252 22.18 -19.15 6.37
CA GLY A 252 22.13 -19.01 7.82
C GLY A 252 20.70 -18.89 8.36
N GLU A 253 20.54 -19.15 9.66
CA GLU A 253 19.23 -19.19 10.35
C GLU A 253 18.42 -17.90 10.21
N GLN A 254 19.08 -16.75 10.28
CA GLN A 254 18.45 -15.43 10.19
C GLN A 254 17.84 -15.15 8.81
N SER A 255 18.12 -15.97 7.80
CA SER A 255 17.66 -15.75 6.44
C SER A 255 16.18 -16.17 6.21
N VAL A 256 15.56 -16.79 7.22
CA VAL A 256 14.15 -17.21 7.19
C VAL A 256 13.40 -16.62 8.36
N ILE A 257 12.33 -15.89 8.06
CA ILE A 257 11.37 -15.35 9.02
C ILE A 257 10.05 -16.07 8.81
N THR A 258 9.48 -16.62 9.89
CA THR A 258 8.14 -17.22 9.86
C THR A 258 7.19 -16.32 10.62
N ILE A 259 6.15 -15.83 9.92
CA ILE A 259 5.07 -15.06 10.52
C ILE A 259 3.83 -15.94 10.55
N ASP A 260 3.38 -16.30 11.76
CA ASP A 260 2.09 -16.95 11.93
C ASP A 260 0.97 -15.94 11.67
N VAL A 261 0.12 -16.23 10.67
CA VAL A 261 -0.99 -15.36 10.23
C VAL A 261 -2.36 -15.95 10.58
N ASN A 262 -2.40 -17.02 11.38
CA ASN A 262 -3.67 -17.54 11.92
C ASN A 262 -4.26 -16.51 12.89
N GLY A 263 -5.55 -16.19 12.72
CA GLY A 263 -6.25 -15.21 13.58
C GLY A 263 -5.79 -13.75 13.47
N LYS A 264 -4.71 -13.44 12.74
CA LYS A 264 -4.19 -12.07 12.60
C LYS A 264 -4.81 -11.32 11.43
N SER A 265 -5.03 -10.03 11.67
CA SER A 265 -5.26 -9.05 10.61
C SER A 265 -3.99 -8.84 9.76
N PRO A 266 -4.13 -8.48 8.48
CA PRO A 266 -3.02 -8.03 7.63
C PRO A 266 -2.06 -7.03 8.27
N GLY A 267 -2.53 -6.03 9.03
CA GLY A 267 -1.68 -5.04 9.68
C GLY A 267 -0.87 -5.63 10.83
N GLU A 268 -1.44 -6.52 11.65
CA GLU A 268 -0.69 -7.23 12.71
C GLU A 268 0.42 -8.10 12.12
N ALA A 269 0.12 -8.87 11.07
CA ALA A 269 1.12 -9.67 10.39
C ALA A 269 2.24 -8.80 9.77
N LEU A 270 1.90 -7.60 9.27
CA LEU A 270 2.89 -6.66 8.74
C LEU A 270 3.75 -6.05 9.85
N GLN A 271 3.17 -5.73 11.01
CA GLN A 271 3.92 -5.27 12.19
C GLN A 271 4.93 -6.33 12.64
N ASP A 272 4.51 -7.59 12.73
CA ASP A 272 5.42 -8.69 13.10
C ASP A 272 6.60 -8.81 12.13
N ALA A 273 6.34 -8.66 10.82
CA ALA A 273 7.40 -8.68 9.82
C ALA A 273 8.31 -7.45 9.88
N LEU A 274 7.77 -6.26 10.14
CA LEU A 274 8.59 -5.06 10.34
C LEU A 274 9.55 -5.26 11.51
N SER A 275 9.06 -5.78 12.64
CA SER A 275 9.87 -6.10 13.82
C SER A 275 10.93 -7.16 13.51
N ALA A 276 10.55 -8.25 12.84
CA ALA A 276 11.47 -9.34 12.49
C ALA A 276 12.53 -8.92 11.46
N LEU A 277 12.22 -7.97 10.56
CA LEU A 277 13.16 -7.46 9.57
C LEU A 277 14.13 -6.41 10.14
N GLN A 278 13.86 -5.85 11.32
CA GLN A 278 14.66 -4.76 11.90
C GLN A 278 16.18 -5.05 11.91
N PRO A 279 16.67 -6.24 12.34
CA PRO A 279 18.11 -6.51 12.36
C PRO A 279 18.74 -6.49 10.96
N HIS A 280 18.02 -6.99 9.95
CA HIS A 280 18.48 -6.98 8.56
C HIS A 280 18.54 -5.56 8.01
N ILE A 281 17.54 -4.74 8.34
CA ILE A 281 17.44 -3.34 7.91
C ILE A 281 18.55 -2.50 8.53
N LEU A 282 18.81 -2.65 9.84
CA LEU A 282 19.88 -1.93 10.53
C LEU A 282 21.26 -2.28 9.94
N ARG A 283 21.50 -3.57 9.67
CA ARG A 283 22.72 -4.02 8.98
C ARG A 283 22.83 -3.43 7.58
N GLN A 284 21.73 -3.39 6.84
CA GLN A 284 21.66 -2.85 5.49
C GLN A 284 21.92 -1.34 5.47
N LYS A 285 21.39 -0.58 6.44
CA LYS A 285 21.66 0.86 6.59
C LYS A 285 23.13 1.12 6.90
N ALA A 286 23.72 0.35 7.81
CA ALA A 286 25.15 0.47 8.14
C ALA A 286 26.06 0.27 6.90
N LEU A 287 25.72 -0.69 6.02
CA LEU A 287 26.47 -0.94 4.77
C LEU A 287 26.34 0.17 3.72
N LYS A 288 25.32 1.02 3.83
CA LYS A 288 25.04 2.13 2.90
C LYS A 288 25.51 3.50 3.41
N GLN A 289 25.72 3.67 4.72
CA GLN A 289 26.22 4.94 5.30
C GLN A 289 27.57 5.40 4.69
N ASP A 290 28.35 4.49 4.07
CA ASP A 290 29.59 4.81 3.37
C ASP A 290 29.43 5.41 1.95
N SER A 291 28.22 5.61 1.43
CA SER A 291 28.09 6.07 0.03
C SER A 291 26.81 6.84 -0.26
N LYS A 292 26.79 8.13 0.13
CA LYS A 292 26.42 9.32 -0.68
C LYS A 292 25.89 10.44 0.22
N PRO A 293 26.15 11.72 -0.13
CA PRO A 293 25.47 12.84 0.49
C PRO A 293 23.97 12.72 0.24
N PHE A 294 23.18 12.92 1.29
CA PHE A 294 21.78 13.26 1.15
C PHE A 294 21.66 14.64 0.47
N GLY A 295 20.72 14.76 -0.46
CA GLY A 295 20.39 16.02 -1.11
C GLY A 295 21.09 16.21 -2.45
N THR A 296 20.33 16.08 -3.53
CA THR A 296 20.02 17.14 -4.51
C THR A 296 19.51 16.49 -5.78
N THR A 297 18.21 16.55 -6.01
CA THR A 297 17.76 17.13 -7.27
C THR A 297 17.19 18.48 -6.92
N GLU A 298 18.02 19.51 -7.08
CA GLU A 298 17.55 20.84 -7.46
C GLU A 298 16.78 20.67 -8.78
N THR A 299 15.49 20.37 -8.70
CA THR A 299 14.59 20.98 -9.66
C THR A 299 14.17 22.28 -9.03
N GLU A 300 14.88 23.34 -9.40
CA GLU A 300 14.51 24.75 -9.32
C GLU A 300 13.03 24.96 -8.92
N LEU A 301 12.81 25.07 -7.61
CA LEU A 301 11.68 25.82 -7.06
C LEU A 301 12.02 27.32 -6.96
N ALA A 302 13.16 27.75 -7.48
CA ALA A 302 13.53 29.13 -7.69
C ALA A 302 14.15 29.30 -9.10
N GLY A 303 13.55 30.14 -9.94
CA GLY A 303 14.25 30.77 -11.08
C GLY A 303 13.90 30.30 -12.51
N GLY A 304 13.32 29.12 -12.72
CA GLY A 304 13.00 28.62 -14.06
C GLY A 304 11.56 28.93 -14.50
N GLY A 305 11.37 29.89 -15.41
CA GLY A 305 10.04 30.27 -15.93
C GLY A 305 9.21 29.09 -16.43
N ILE A 306 7.91 29.11 -16.12
CA ILE A 306 6.87 28.12 -16.45
C ILE A 306 7.01 27.56 -17.89
N TRP A 307 7.45 28.40 -18.82
CA TRP A 307 7.67 28.05 -20.23
C TRP A 307 8.74 26.97 -20.47
N LYS A 308 9.84 26.93 -19.72
CA LYS A 308 10.87 25.88 -19.85
C LYS A 308 10.34 24.49 -19.43
N LYS A 309 9.30 24.47 -18.59
CA LYS A 309 8.62 23.27 -18.08
C LYS A 309 7.50 22.78 -19.01
N VAL A 310 6.80 23.68 -19.72
CA VAL A 310 5.79 23.36 -20.75
C VAL A 310 6.42 22.71 -21.99
N PHE A 311 7.65 23.09 -22.35
CA PHE A 311 8.40 22.46 -23.46
C PHE A 311 9.17 21.20 -23.08
N ASN A 312 8.95 20.61 -21.90
CA ASN A 312 9.59 19.35 -21.53
C ASN A 312 9.07 18.21 -22.44
N PRO A 313 9.92 17.58 -23.28
CA PRO A 313 9.46 16.52 -24.19
C PRO A 313 8.85 15.33 -23.44
N ARG A 314 9.30 15.04 -22.21
CA ARG A 314 8.69 13.99 -21.38
C ARG A 314 7.29 14.37 -20.93
N TYR A 315 7.06 15.63 -20.53
CA TYR A 315 5.72 16.11 -20.23
C TYR A 315 4.80 16.01 -21.46
N VAL A 316 5.26 16.49 -22.62
CA VAL A 316 4.45 16.48 -23.86
C VAL A 316 4.13 15.06 -24.33
N PHE A 317 5.14 14.22 -24.52
CA PHE A 317 4.97 12.88 -25.12
C PHE A 317 4.54 11.81 -24.12
N SER A 318 4.90 11.94 -22.83
CA SER A 318 4.57 10.91 -21.83
C SER A 318 3.31 11.24 -21.02
N TYR A 319 2.87 12.51 -21.00
CA TYR A 319 1.66 12.92 -20.29
C TYR A 319 0.64 13.64 -21.20
N PHE A 320 0.99 14.80 -21.76
CA PHE A 320 0.01 15.69 -22.40
C PHE A 320 -0.69 15.03 -23.59
N ILE A 321 0.07 14.49 -24.55
CA ILE A 321 -0.51 13.82 -25.74
C ILE A 321 -1.34 12.59 -25.32
N PRO A 322 -0.83 11.63 -24.52
CA PRO A 322 -1.61 10.46 -24.11
C PRO A 322 -2.86 10.79 -23.27
N ARG A 323 -2.88 11.95 -22.59
CA ARG A 323 -3.97 12.35 -21.67
C ARG A 323 -4.78 13.54 -22.13
N PHE A 324 -4.57 14.00 -23.37
CA PHE A 324 -5.21 15.21 -23.91
C PHE A 324 -6.73 15.15 -23.70
N PHE A 325 -7.39 14.12 -24.23
CA PHE A 325 -8.84 13.91 -24.10
C PHE A 325 -9.30 13.46 -22.71
N SER A 326 -8.38 13.00 -21.86
CA SER A 326 -8.67 12.68 -20.45
C SER A 326 -8.65 13.91 -19.53
N GLY A 327 -8.49 15.10 -20.10
CA GLY A 327 -8.61 16.38 -19.40
C GLY A 327 -7.35 17.24 -19.38
N ALA A 328 -6.22 16.75 -19.88
CA ALA A 328 -4.99 17.53 -19.97
C ALA A 328 -5.10 18.74 -20.92
N TRP A 329 -6.04 18.70 -21.88
CA TRP A 329 -6.34 19.83 -22.77
C TRP A 329 -6.70 21.14 -22.04
N ARG A 330 -7.07 21.05 -20.75
CA ARG A 330 -7.42 22.20 -19.90
C ARG A 330 -6.20 22.93 -19.34
N GLU A 331 -5.06 22.25 -19.19
CA GLU A 331 -3.86 22.83 -18.57
C GLU A 331 -3.30 24.06 -19.33
N PRO A 332 -3.32 24.12 -20.67
CA PRO A 332 -2.96 25.33 -21.43
C PRO A 332 -3.81 26.56 -21.09
N PHE A 333 -4.99 26.40 -20.48
CA PHE A 333 -5.86 27.50 -20.07
C PHE A 333 -5.55 28.02 -18.65
N PHE A 334 -4.68 27.35 -17.89
CA PHE A 334 -4.35 27.78 -16.53
C PHE A 334 -3.62 29.14 -16.49
N PRO A 335 -2.63 29.43 -17.37
CA PRO A 335 -1.95 30.73 -17.37
C PRO A 335 -2.85 31.92 -17.71
N ILE A 336 -4.00 31.68 -18.37
CA ILE A 336 -4.92 32.74 -18.84
C ILE A 336 -6.16 32.91 -17.94
N SER A 337 -6.39 32.01 -16.98
CA SER A 337 -7.51 32.11 -16.05
C SER A 337 -7.02 32.63 -14.69
N LYS A 338 -7.78 33.53 -14.04
CA LYS A 338 -7.40 34.03 -12.70
C LYS A 338 -7.22 32.89 -11.66
N PRO A 339 -8.11 31.89 -11.58
CA PRO A 339 -7.91 30.72 -10.71
C PRO A 339 -6.66 29.91 -11.08
N GLY A 340 -6.42 29.71 -12.38
CA GLY A 340 -5.24 28.98 -12.86
C GLY A 340 -3.92 29.71 -12.58
N GLN A 341 -3.88 31.03 -12.71
CA GLN A 341 -2.72 31.85 -12.35
C GLN A 341 -2.40 31.76 -10.85
N ARG A 342 -3.42 31.80 -9.99
CA ARG A 342 -3.24 31.60 -8.55
C ARG A 342 -2.70 30.21 -8.25
N PHE A 343 -3.28 29.17 -8.85
CA PHE A 343 -2.78 27.79 -8.73
C PHE A 343 -1.33 27.63 -9.19
N LEU A 344 -0.93 28.25 -10.30
CA LEU A 344 0.44 28.19 -10.79
C LEU A 344 1.44 28.91 -9.88
N LYS A 345 0.98 29.92 -9.12
CA LYS A 345 1.80 30.71 -8.20
C LYS A 345 1.91 30.06 -6.81
N GLU A 346 0.80 29.57 -6.28
CA GLU A 346 0.66 29.15 -4.88
C GLU A 346 0.57 27.63 -4.70
N GLY A 347 0.36 26.88 -5.79
CA GLY A 347 0.03 25.46 -5.73
C GLY A 347 -1.32 25.19 -5.07
N TYR A 348 -1.48 24.03 -4.42
CA TYR A 348 -2.69 23.69 -3.65
C TYR A 348 -2.70 24.38 -2.27
N SER A 349 -2.63 25.71 -2.27
CA SER A 349 -2.76 26.55 -1.07
C SER A 349 -4.19 26.57 -0.54
N GLY A 350 -4.39 26.96 0.73
CA GLY A 350 -5.73 27.16 1.29
C GLY A 350 -6.62 28.08 0.43
N GLY A 351 -6.05 29.12 -0.17
CA GLY A 351 -6.76 30.04 -1.08
C GLY A 351 -7.21 29.38 -2.39
N VAL A 352 -6.39 28.50 -2.97
CA VAL A 352 -6.79 27.72 -4.16
C VAL A 352 -7.82 26.66 -3.79
N MET A 353 -7.69 26.03 -2.63
CA MET A 353 -8.68 25.07 -2.13
C MET A 353 -10.05 25.73 -1.93
N ARG A 354 -10.09 26.95 -1.35
CA ARG A 354 -11.31 27.76 -1.26
C ARG A 354 -11.94 28.00 -2.63
N GLU A 355 -11.15 28.43 -3.62
CA GLU A 355 -11.64 28.69 -4.98
C GLU A 355 -12.28 27.43 -5.63
N ILE A 356 -11.77 26.25 -5.31
CA ILE A 356 -12.36 24.98 -5.76
C ILE A 356 -13.64 24.67 -4.96
N TYR A 357 -13.65 24.90 -3.64
CA TYR A 357 -14.76 24.54 -2.75
C TYR A 357 -15.97 25.45 -2.80
N ASP A 358 -15.77 26.74 -3.05
CA ASP A 358 -16.81 27.76 -3.16
C ASP A 358 -17.34 27.89 -4.59
N HIS A 359 -17.09 26.87 -5.42
CA HIS A 359 -17.60 26.75 -6.77
C HIS A 359 -19.13 26.90 -6.83
N ASP A 360 -19.57 27.95 -7.54
CA ASP A 360 -20.93 28.14 -8.01
C ASP A 360 -20.97 27.96 -9.55
N PRO A 361 -21.47 26.83 -10.06
CA PRO A 361 -21.51 26.56 -11.49
C PRO A 361 -22.38 27.54 -12.27
N ASP A 362 -23.36 28.17 -11.63
CA ASP A 362 -24.31 29.07 -12.28
C ASP A 362 -23.74 30.50 -12.44
N LYS A 363 -22.65 30.82 -11.73
CA LYS A 363 -21.98 32.13 -11.77
C LYS A 363 -20.57 32.07 -12.37
N ALA A 364 -20.11 30.90 -12.82
CA ALA A 364 -18.74 30.70 -13.28
C ALA A 364 -18.54 31.14 -14.74
N GLY A 365 -17.58 32.03 -14.98
CA GLY A 365 -17.08 32.33 -16.33
C GLY A 365 -16.33 31.14 -16.95
N LEU A 366 -16.20 31.12 -18.28
CA LEU A 366 -15.65 29.99 -19.05
C LEU A 366 -14.26 29.51 -18.56
N GLY A 367 -13.36 30.43 -18.21
CA GLY A 367 -12.04 30.08 -17.67
C GLY A 367 -12.10 29.39 -16.30
N THR A 368 -13.03 29.79 -15.45
CA THR A 368 -13.28 29.18 -14.14
C THR A 368 -13.88 27.78 -14.29
N THR A 369 -14.81 27.60 -15.24
CA THR A 369 -15.39 26.29 -15.57
C THR A 369 -14.34 25.32 -16.12
N ILE A 370 -13.42 25.79 -16.96
CA ILE A 370 -12.30 24.98 -17.44
C ILE A 370 -11.38 24.57 -16.29
N PHE A 371 -11.02 25.51 -15.42
CA PHE A 371 -10.18 25.24 -14.25
C PHE A 371 -10.83 24.19 -13.33
N GLN A 372 -12.10 24.38 -12.96
CA GLN A 372 -12.84 23.47 -12.07
C GLN A 372 -13.14 22.11 -12.72
N GLY A 373 -13.30 22.07 -14.04
CA GLY A 373 -13.49 20.83 -14.79
C GLY A 373 -12.23 19.95 -14.89
N TYR A 374 -11.08 20.40 -14.40
CA TYR A 374 -9.87 19.60 -14.33
C TYR A 374 -10.06 18.42 -13.36
N PRO A 375 -9.68 17.17 -13.73
CA PRO A 375 -10.00 15.97 -12.94
C PRO A 375 -9.58 16.05 -11.46
N LEU A 376 -8.40 16.60 -11.16
CA LEU A 376 -7.96 16.74 -9.77
C LEU A 376 -8.79 17.77 -9.00
N HIS A 377 -9.21 18.87 -9.63
CA HIS A 377 -10.06 19.89 -8.99
C HIS A 377 -11.46 19.34 -8.73
N ARG A 378 -12.02 18.55 -9.66
CA ARG A 378 -13.27 17.81 -9.42
C ARG A 378 -13.13 16.82 -8.27
N ALA A 379 -12.01 16.10 -8.19
CA ALA A 379 -11.75 15.16 -7.09
C ALA A 379 -11.67 15.88 -5.74
N VAL A 380 -11.00 17.03 -5.67
CA VAL A 380 -10.96 17.88 -4.48
C VAL A 380 -12.36 18.39 -4.10
N TYR A 381 -13.13 18.86 -5.07
CA TYR A 381 -14.50 19.32 -4.85
C TYR A 381 -15.42 18.19 -4.33
N ASP A 382 -15.37 17.02 -4.97
CA ASP A 382 -16.13 15.84 -4.55
C ASP A 382 -15.71 15.37 -3.15
N ARG A 383 -14.42 15.48 -2.79
CA ARG A 383 -13.92 15.14 -1.46
C ARG A 383 -14.65 15.91 -0.37
N LEU A 384 -14.80 17.23 -0.51
CA LEU A 384 -15.48 18.04 0.50
C LEU A 384 -16.95 17.62 0.65
N LYS A 385 -17.66 17.38 -0.46
CA LYS A 385 -19.05 16.89 -0.41
C LYS A 385 -19.16 15.56 0.31
N LEU A 386 -18.25 14.62 0.02
CA LEU A 386 -18.21 13.33 0.69
C LEU A 386 -17.90 13.48 2.18
N LEU A 387 -16.93 14.33 2.55
CA LEU A 387 -16.62 14.59 3.95
C LEU A 387 -17.83 15.15 4.70
N THR A 388 -18.43 16.24 4.21
CA THR A 388 -19.62 16.85 4.84
C THR A 388 -20.76 15.84 5.00
N ALA A 389 -21.06 15.05 3.96
CA ALA A 389 -22.12 14.06 3.99
C ALA A 389 -21.89 12.90 4.98
N ASN A 390 -20.63 12.59 5.32
CA ASN A 390 -20.30 11.51 6.26
C ASN A 390 -20.03 12.04 7.68
N ILE A 391 -19.52 13.27 7.82
CA ILE A 391 -19.21 13.90 9.12
C ILE A 391 -20.46 14.43 9.79
N GLU A 392 -21.37 15.11 9.04
CA GLU A 392 -22.54 15.76 9.63
C GLU A 392 -23.43 14.79 10.43
N PRO A 393 -23.81 13.60 9.92
CA PRO A 393 -24.63 12.68 10.70
C PRO A 393 -23.92 12.10 11.94
N GLU A 394 -22.62 11.82 11.83
CA GLU A 394 -21.82 11.29 12.94
C GLU A 394 -21.66 12.35 14.05
N LEU A 395 -21.38 13.58 13.67
CA LEU A 395 -21.22 14.71 14.58
C LEU A 395 -22.54 15.06 15.27
N GLU A 396 -23.65 15.12 14.52
CA GLU A 396 -24.98 15.38 15.08
C GLU A 396 -25.41 14.28 16.07
N LYS A 397 -25.18 13.01 15.72
CA LYS A 397 -25.46 11.87 16.62
C LYS A 397 -24.70 11.99 17.93
N ARG A 398 -23.41 12.35 17.89
CA ARG A 398 -22.58 12.55 19.09
C ARG A 398 -23.05 13.72 19.93
N LEU A 399 -23.30 14.88 19.32
CA LEU A 399 -23.77 16.08 20.04
C LEU A 399 -25.12 15.84 20.76
N ARG A 400 -25.98 15.00 20.19
CA ARG A 400 -27.26 14.63 20.80
C ARG A 400 -27.12 13.63 21.96
N SER A 401 -26.07 12.81 21.96
CA SER A 401 -25.89 11.71 22.92
C SER A 401 -24.84 11.97 24.01
N GLN A 402 -23.98 12.96 23.81
CA GLN A 402 -22.87 13.30 24.71
C GLN A 402 -23.07 14.72 25.28
N ASP A 403 -22.47 14.98 26.43
CA ASP A 403 -22.49 16.32 27.07
C ASP A 403 -21.47 17.26 26.43
N GLU A 404 -20.34 16.71 25.97
CA GLU A 404 -19.31 17.41 25.20
C GLU A 404 -18.78 16.50 24.09
N VAL A 405 -18.47 17.08 22.93
CA VAL A 405 -17.86 16.40 21.78
C VAL A 405 -16.55 17.11 21.44
N ALA A 406 -15.44 16.43 21.68
CA ALA A 406 -14.11 16.95 21.38
C ALA A 406 -13.67 16.56 19.96
N VAL A 407 -13.36 17.55 19.13
CA VAL A 407 -12.99 17.39 17.73
C VAL A 407 -11.59 17.93 17.48
N PHE A 408 -10.76 17.15 16.81
CA PHE A 408 -9.42 17.56 16.36
C PHE A 408 -9.36 17.55 14.83
N THR A 409 -8.81 18.60 14.21
CA THR A 409 -8.59 18.64 12.75
C THR A 409 -7.21 19.18 12.42
N ALA A 410 -6.42 18.39 11.70
CA ALA A 410 -5.05 18.72 11.33
C ALA A 410 -4.61 17.98 10.04
N PRO A 411 -4.11 18.69 9.01
CA PRO A 411 -4.13 20.14 8.89
C PRO A 411 -5.57 20.63 8.80
N SER A 412 -5.84 21.80 9.37
CA SER A 412 -7.19 22.33 9.41
C SER A 412 -7.57 23.07 8.12
N GLY A 413 -6.61 23.74 7.45
CA GLY A 413 -6.93 24.69 6.40
C GLY A 413 -8.03 25.66 6.85
N PHE A 414 -9.06 25.85 6.01
CA PHE A 414 -10.26 26.61 6.39
C PHE A 414 -11.35 25.75 7.07
N ALA A 415 -11.04 24.49 7.41
CA ALA A 415 -11.88 23.55 8.13
C ALA A 415 -13.34 23.47 7.63
N TYR A 416 -13.54 23.60 6.31
CA TYR A 416 -14.87 23.53 5.69
C TYR A 416 -15.58 22.19 5.94
N ASP A 417 -14.81 21.13 6.11
CA ASP A 417 -15.26 19.78 6.44
C ASP A 417 -15.82 19.64 7.86
N ILE A 418 -15.51 20.57 8.77
CA ILE A 418 -16.10 20.65 10.12
C ILE A 418 -17.10 21.77 10.26
N PHE A 419 -16.72 22.99 9.84
CA PHE A 419 -17.58 24.15 10.05
C PHE A 419 -18.86 24.08 9.22
N ARG A 420 -18.85 23.57 7.97
CA ARG A 420 -20.10 23.44 7.19
C ARG A 420 -21.10 22.48 7.89
N PRO A 421 -20.70 21.27 8.32
CA PRO A 421 -21.57 20.44 9.18
C PRO A 421 -22.06 21.14 10.44
N LEU A 422 -21.18 21.82 11.18
CA LEU A 422 -21.56 22.52 12.42
C LEU A 422 -22.56 23.65 12.15
N GLU A 423 -22.37 24.44 11.09
CA GLU A 423 -23.29 25.49 10.66
C GLU A 423 -24.66 24.92 10.30
N ASN A 424 -24.69 23.81 9.56
CA ASN A 424 -25.94 23.10 9.22
C ASN A 424 -26.66 22.58 10.47
N ILE A 425 -25.94 21.99 11.41
CA ILE A 425 -26.50 21.49 12.67
C ILE A 425 -26.99 22.66 13.53
N ALA A 426 -26.21 23.74 13.63
CA ALA A 426 -26.56 24.93 14.40
C ALA A 426 -27.84 25.59 13.91
N HIS A 427 -28.08 25.58 12.60
CA HIS A 427 -29.32 26.09 12.02
C HIS A 427 -30.56 25.32 12.51
N ARG A 428 -30.42 24.00 12.73
CA ARG A 428 -31.50 23.11 13.18
C ARG A 428 -31.59 23.00 14.70
N ALA A 429 -30.46 23.09 15.40
CA ALA A 429 -30.32 22.83 16.83
C ALA A 429 -29.17 23.65 17.45
N PRO A 430 -29.31 24.98 17.58
CA PRO A 430 -28.23 25.87 18.00
C PRO A 430 -27.70 25.58 19.40
N ALA A 431 -28.53 25.04 20.29
CA ALA A 431 -28.15 24.66 21.65
C ALA A 431 -27.03 23.60 21.68
N LEU A 432 -26.87 22.79 20.62
CA LEU A 432 -25.83 21.77 20.53
C LEU A 432 -24.42 22.36 20.39
N MET A 433 -24.28 23.60 19.90
CA MET A 433 -22.96 24.20 19.67
C MET A 433 -22.17 24.41 20.97
N LYS A 434 -22.87 24.65 22.10
CA LYS A 434 -22.23 24.76 23.42
C LYS A 434 -21.49 23.50 23.87
N LYS A 435 -21.78 22.37 23.24
CA LYS A 435 -21.16 21.07 23.52
C LYS A 435 -19.92 20.80 22.67
N VAL A 436 -19.58 21.67 21.72
CA VAL A 436 -18.47 21.44 20.78
C VAL A 436 -17.20 22.04 21.35
N LYS A 437 -16.16 21.21 21.49
CA LYS A 437 -14.78 21.63 21.68
C LYS A 437 -13.99 21.29 20.42
N LEU A 438 -13.52 22.29 19.69
CA LEU A 438 -12.80 22.12 18.43
C LEU A 438 -11.37 22.63 18.53
N ILE A 439 -10.41 21.77 18.20
CA ILE A 439 -9.00 22.13 18.03
C ILE A 439 -8.63 21.99 16.57
N ALA A 440 -8.20 23.10 15.98
CA ALA A 440 -7.70 23.18 14.61
C ALA A 440 -6.20 23.44 14.63
N ALA A 441 -5.42 22.62 13.93
CA ALA A 441 -3.98 22.79 13.83
C ALA A 441 -3.54 22.97 12.37
N ASP A 442 -2.65 23.92 12.09
CA ASP A 442 -2.08 24.14 10.76
C ASP A 442 -0.76 24.92 10.85
N LEU A 443 0.00 25.00 9.74
CA LEU A 443 1.20 25.84 9.67
C LEU A 443 0.85 27.32 9.56
N ASP A 444 -0.28 27.66 8.93
CA ASP A 444 -0.76 29.02 8.66
C ASP A 444 0.35 30.04 8.29
N PRO A 445 1.15 29.77 7.24
CA PRO A 445 2.31 30.59 6.91
C PRO A 445 1.97 32.04 6.52
N HIS A 446 0.70 32.33 6.26
CA HIS A 446 0.21 33.66 5.90
C HIS A 446 -0.65 34.31 7.01
N GLY A 447 -0.87 33.62 8.14
CA GLY A 447 -1.66 34.15 9.26
C GLY A 447 -3.14 34.39 8.93
N VAL A 448 -3.70 33.69 7.95
CA VAL A 448 -5.07 33.90 7.46
C VAL A 448 -6.06 32.92 8.09
N LEU A 449 -5.59 31.73 8.46
CA LEU A 449 -6.47 30.68 8.97
C LEU A 449 -6.97 31.02 10.38
N ALA A 450 -6.05 31.36 11.30
CA ALA A 450 -6.41 31.56 12.71
C ALA A 450 -7.53 32.61 12.90
N PRO A 451 -7.44 33.83 12.35
CA PRO A 451 -8.47 34.86 12.55
C PRO A 451 -9.83 34.46 11.96
N GLU A 452 -9.82 33.79 10.81
CA GLU A 452 -11.05 33.39 10.12
C GLU A 452 -11.78 32.27 10.86
N LEU A 453 -11.05 31.24 11.28
CA LEU A 453 -11.63 30.14 12.03
C LEU A 453 -12.14 30.60 13.40
N SER A 454 -11.40 31.47 14.11
CA SER A 454 -11.86 32.08 15.35
C SER A 454 -13.16 32.87 15.16
N THR A 455 -13.27 33.63 14.06
CA THR A 455 -14.49 34.38 13.75
C THR A 455 -15.69 33.45 13.49
N ARG A 456 -15.49 32.35 12.75
CA ARG A 456 -16.56 31.36 12.51
C ARG A 456 -16.96 30.64 13.80
N ALA A 457 -15.99 30.26 14.62
CA ALA A 457 -16.25 29.62 15.91
C ALA A 457 -17.03 30.53 16.86
N ALA A 458 -16.66 31.80 16.96
CA ALA A 458 -17.36 32.79 17.77
C ALA A 458 -18.82 32.97 17.32
N LYS A 459 -19.09 32.98 16.00
CA LYS A 459 -20.45 33.04 15.45
C LYS A 459 -21.30 31.82 15.82
N LEU A 460 -20.69 30.63 15.92
CA LEU A 460 -21.38 29.40 16.33
C LEU A 460 -21.48 29.26 17.85
N GLY A 461 -20.70 30.01 18.62
CA GLY A 461 -20.64 29.89 20.08
C GLY A 461 -20.03 28.56 20.55
N ILE A 462 -19.07 28.01 19.79
CA ILE A 462 -18.35 26.78 20.15
C ILE A 462 -17.07 27.10 20.94
N ASN A 463 -16.59 26.16 21.76
CA ASN A 463 -15.25 26.25 22.35
C ASN A 463 -14.21 25.91 21.26
N PHE A 464 -13.35 26.86 20.93
CA PHE A 464 -12.43 26.73 19.80
C PHE A 464 -11.02 27.20 20.14
N GLU A 465 -10.05 26.41 19.69
CA GLU A 465 -8.63 26.76 19.76
C GLU A 465 -7.96 26.50 18.40
N PHE A 466 -7.21 27.49 17.94
CA PHE A 466 -6.31 27.33 16.79
C PHE A 466 -4.87 27.20 17.26
N ARG A 467 -4.16 26.19 16.76
CA ARG A 467 -2.74 25.95 17.08
C ARG A 467 -1.90 26.00 15.82
N GLN A 468 -0.97 26.95 15.80
CA GLN A 468 -0.02 27.08 14.71
C GLN A 468 1.22 26.23 14.99
N GLY A 469 1.56 25.31 14.07
CA GLY A 469 2.78 24.51 14.20
C GLY A 469 2.86 23.34 13.21
N ASP A 470 4.03 22.69 13.19
CA ASP A 470 4.30 21.56 12.29
C ASP A 470 3.89 20.23 12.94
N LEU A 471 2.97 19.51 12.28
CA LEU A 471 2.52 18.19 12.69
C LEU A 471 3.63 17.13 12.64
N SER A 472 4.78 17.41 12.03
CA SER A 472 5.95 16.52 12.02
C SER A 472 6.70 16.56 13.36
N GLU A 473 6.58 17.64 14.12
CA GLU A 473 7.25 17.83 15.40
C GLU A 473 6.52 17.13 16.55
N ALA A 474 7.26 16.37 17.35
CA ALA A 474 6.69 15.64 18.49
C ALA A 474 6.11 16.58 19.55
N ASN A 475 6.85 17.62 19.94
CA ASN A 475 6.42 18.59 20.94
C ASN A 475 5.12 19.29 20.54
N PHE A 476 4.94 19.62 19.26
CA PHE A 476 3.71 20.23 18.77
C PHE A 476 2.54 19.25 18.89
N ARG A 477 2.71 18.00 18.46
CA ARG A 477 1.69 16.94 18.64
C ARG A 477 1.36 16.69 20.11
N GLU A 478 2.35 16.68 20.99
CA GLU A 478 2.16 16.52 22.44
C GLU A 478 1.38 17.68 23.04
N SER A 479 1.64 18.90 22.59
CA SER A 479 0.81 20.05 23.00
C SER A 479 -0.65 19.78 22.64
N CYS A 480 -0.96 19.40 21.39
CA CYS A 480 -2.31 19.09 20.91
C CYS A 480 -2.98 17.98 21.71
N ALA A 481 -2.21 16.99 22.16
CA ALA A 481 -2.72 15.85 22.93
C ALA A 481 -3.25 16.23 24.32
N ALA A 482 -2.77 17.32 24.92
CA ALA A 482 -3.19 17.76 26.25
C ALA A 482 -4.71 18.00 26.39
N GLU A 483 -5.39 18.20 25.27
CA GLU A 483 -6.82 18.48 25.22
C GLU A 483 -7.69 17.27 24.83
N GLY A 484 -7.04 16.13 24.56
CA GLY A 484 -7.69 14.86 24.26
C GLY A 484 -8.15 14.11 25.51
N PRO A 485 -8.74 12.90 25.36
CA PRO A 485 -8.94 12.19 24.10
C PRO A 485 -10.12 12.72 23.28
N PHE A 486 -9.99 12.69 21.95
CA PHE A 486 -10.98 13.21 21.00
C PHE A 486 -12.10 12.20 20.68
N ASP A 487 -13.29 12.70 20.39
CA ASP A 487 -14.41 11.91 19.85
C ASP A 487 -14.29 11.75 18.32
N LEU A 488 -13.77 12.77 17.65
CA LEU A 488 -13.60 12.81 16.21
C LEU A 488 -12.24 13.45 15.88
N ALA A 489 -11.44 12.79 15.04
CA ALA A 489 -10.19 13.34 14.54
C ALA A 489 -10.14 13.32 13.02
N LEU A 490 -9.71 14.44 12.41
CA LEU A 490 -9.59 14.60 10.97
C LEU A 490 -8.13 14.73 10.58
N PHE A 491 -7.70 13.86 9.66
CA PHE A 491 -6.42 13.93 8.96
C PHE A 491 -6.68 13.92 7.44
N VAL A 492 -7.12 15.07 6.94
CA VAL A 492 -7.65 15.23 5.58
C VAL A 492 -6.76 16.18 4.78
N GLY A 493 -6.43 15.78 3.57
CA GLY A 493 -5.74 16.63 2.60
C GLY A 493 -4.24 16.75 2.80
N LEU A 494 -3.65 16.07 3.78
CA LEU A 494 -2.20 15.95 3.93
C LEU A 494 -1.68 14.51 3.74
N SER A 495 -2.52 13.48 3.87
CA SER A 495 -2.09 12.07 3.82
C SER A 495 -1.29 11.66 2.58
N SER A 496 -1.50 12.35 1.46
CA SER A 496 -0.82 12.10 0.18
C SER A 496 0.34 13.08 -0.09
N TRP A 497 0.55 14.06 0.78
CA TRP A 497 1.57 15.12 0.64
C TRP A 497 2.55 15.16 1.80
N PHE A 498 2.20 14.55 2.93
CA PHE A 498 3.05 14.41 4.10
C PHE A 498 4.02 13.25 3.91
N PRO A 499 5.29 13.38 4.30
CA PRO A 499 6.24 12.26 4.25
C PRO A 499 5.67 11.00 4.91
N LYS A 500 5.93 9.82 4.35
CA LYS A 500 5.38 8.56 4.88
C LYS A 500 5.70 8.32 6.36
N PRO A 501 6.93 8.57 6.86
CA PRO A 501 7.23 8.40 8.28
C PRO A 501 6.37 9.30 9.15
N ALA A 502 6.26 10.57 8.76
CA ALA A 502 5.45 11.54 9.48
C ALA A 502 3.95 11.18 9.43
N THR A 503 3.46 10.66 8.29
CA THR A 503 2.10 10.14 8.15
C THR A 503 1.81 9.00 9.12
N LEU A 504 2.67 7.97 9.14
CA LEU A 504 2.47 6.81 10.02
C LEU A 504 2.56 7.20 11.51
N ASN A 505 3.51 8.06 11.86
CA ASN A 505 3.65 8.57 13.22
C ASN A 505 2.45 9.41 13.65
N HIS A 506 1.94 10.27 12.78
CA HIS A 506 0.75 11.07 13.06
C HIS A 506 -0.50 10.19 13.22
N LEU A 507 -0.70 9.17 12.37
CA LEU A 507 -1.80 8.22 12.52
C LEU A 507 -1.71 7.46 13.86
N ARG A 508 -0.52 6.98 14.24
CA ARG A 508 -0.33 6.32 15.56
C ARG A 508 -0.62 7.27 16.71
N TRP A 509 -0.15 8.51 16.63
CA TRP A 509 -0.44 9.54 17.62
C TRP A 509 -1.95 9.82 17.71
N LEU A 510 -2.65 9.93 16.58
CA LEU A 510 -4.10 10.08 16.55
C LEU A 510 -4.80 8.92 17.22
N LYS A 511 -4.37 7.68 16.96
CA LYS A 511 -4.93 6.48 17.62
C LYS A 511 -4.81 6.56 19.14
N LEU A 512 -3.69 7.06 19.67
CA LEU A 512 -3.46 7.19 21.11
C LEU A 512 -4.33 8.29 21.75
N ASN A 513 -4.70 9.31 20.98
CA ASN A 513 -5.44 10.47 21.45
C ASN A 513 -6.92 10.45 21.04
N LEU A 514 -7.41 9.34 20.47
CA LEU A 514 -8.81 9.15 20.11
C LEU A 514 -9.47 8.23 21.13
N LYS A 515 -10.68 8.58 21.58
CA LYS A 515 -11.48 7.69 22.46
C LYS A 515 -11.69 6.33 21.79
N SER A 516 -11.88 5.27 22.57
CA SER A 516 -12.14 3.93 22.04
C SER A 516 -13.37 3.86 21.12
N THR A 517 -14.38 4.70 21.39
CA THR A 517 -15.59 4.87 20.57
C THR A 517 -15.46 5.97 19.52
N GLY A 518 -14.31 6.64 19.43
CA GLY A 518 -14.06 7.75 18.52
C GLY A 518 -13.93 7.33 17.06
N LYS A 519 -13.86 8.32 16.17
CA LYS A 519 -13.71 8.12 14.73
C LYS A 519 -12.55 8.92 14.17
N LEU A 520 -11.74 8.27 13.33
CA LEU A 520 -10.81 8.91 12.42
C LEU A 520 -11.52 9.14 11.09
N VAL A 521 -11.42 10.36 10.58
CA VAL A 521 -11.79 10.72 9.21
C VAL A 521 -10.53 11.14 8.48
N THR A 522 -10.24 10.50 7.37
CA THR A 522 -9.04 10.78 6.58
C THR A 522 -9.33 10.56 5.10
N ASP A 523 -8.39 10.92 4.23
CA ASP A 523 -8.51 10.71 2.80
C ASP A 523 -7.25 10.08 2.22
N CYS A 524 -7.34 9.58 0.99
CA CYS A 524 -6.18 9.24 0.20
C CYS A 524 -6.47 9.41 -1.30
N PHE A 525 -5.41 9.56 -2.09
CA PHE A 525 -5.50 9.71 -3.54
C PHE A 525 -4.93 8.50 -4.28
N THR A 526 -5.75 7.95 -5.17
CA THR A 526 -5.31 7.00 -6.18
C THR A 526 -4.65 7.78 -7.32
N PRO A 527 -3.47 7.33 -7.78
CA PRO A 527 -2.76 7.98 -8.88
C PRO A 527 -3.56 7.90 -10.18
N SER A 528 -3.53 8.96 -10.99
CA SER A 528 -4.14 8.99 -12.32
C SER A 528 -3.29 9.83 -13.28
N GLY A 529 -3.84 10.16 -14.46
CA GLY A 529 -3.13 10.94 -15.48
C GLY A 529 -2.51 12.23 -14.92
N TYR A 530 -3.29 13.01 -14.15
CA TYR A 530 -2.85 14.29 -13.56
C TYR A 530 -1.64 14.14 -12.59
N SER A 531 -1.46 12.96 -11.98
CA SER A 531 -0.32 12.70 -11.07
C SER A 531 1.02 12.87 -11.79
N LEU A 532 1.09 12.53 -13.07
CA LEU A 532 2.27 12.75 -13.91
C LEU A 532 2.52 14.24 -14.13
N SER A 533 1.47 15.02 -14.36
CA SER A 533 1.56 16.49 -14.48
C SER A 533 2.16 17.07 -13.20
N GLY A 534 1.62 16.69 -12.04
CA GLY A 534 2.15 17.10 -10.74
C GLY A 534 3.63 16.76 -10.56
N ARG A 535 4.04 15.53 -10.90
CA ARG A 535 5.45 15.11 -10.86
C ARG A 535 6.35 15.96 -11.75
N TYR A 536 5.91 16.31 -12.96
CA TYR A 536 6.69 17.15 -13.86
C TYR A 536 6.75 18.62 -13.42
N VAL A 537 5.76 19.09 -12.67
CA VAL A 537 5.75 20.42 -12.03
C VAL A 537 6.66 20.45 -10.78
N GLY A 538 6.96 19.29 -10.19
CA GLY A 538 7.86 19.15 -9.04
C GLY A 538 7.16 18.80 -7.74
N TYR A 539 5.88 18.44 -7.78
CA TYR A 539 5.16 17.96 -6.60
C TYR A 539 5.67 16.59 -6.17
N LYS A 540 6.01 16.50 -4.89
CA LYS A 540 6.26 15.24 -4.16
C LYS A 540 4.94 14.74 -3.61
N ALA A 541 4.60 13.50 -3.91
CA ALA A 541 3.34 12.91 -3.48
C ALA A 541 3.46 11.42 -3.20
N HIS A 542 2.56 10.95 -2.35
CA HIS A 542 2.33 9.55 -2.09
C HIS A 542 0.97 9.13 -2.61
N TYR A 543 0.92 7.94 -3.17
CA TYR A 543 -0.23 7.45 -3.90
C TYR A 543 -0.69 6.12 -3.34
N TYR A 544 -1.95 6.07 -2.91
CA TYR A 544 -2.53 4.92 -2.25
C TYR A 544 -3.74 4.44 -3.02
N SER A 545 -3.82 3.14 -3.28
CA SER A 545 -5.13 2.55 -3.49
C SER A 545 -5.88 2.50 -2.16
N PRO A 546 -7.22 2.55 -2.14
CA PRO A 546 -7.97 2.50 -0.88
C PRO A 546 -7.59 1.32 -0.01
N ARG A 547 -7.43 0.14 -0.63
CA ARG A 547 -7.02 -1.08 0.08
C ARG A 547 -5.65 -0.95 0.75
N ARG A 548 -4.66 -0.32 0.11
CA ARG A 548 -3.33 -0.13 0.71
C ARG A 548 -3.38 0.88 1.84
N TYR A 549 -4.18 1.94 1.69
CA TYR A 549 -4.39 2.91 2.75
C TYR A 549 -5.10 2.31 3.97
N CYS A 550 -6.13 1.49 3.75
CA CYS A 550 -6.76 0.70 4.82
C CYS A 550 -5.76 -0.20 5.57
N VAL A 551 -4.80 -0.82 4.87
CA VAL A 551 -3.73 -1.60 5.52
C VAL A 551 -2.75 -0.71 6.31
N LEU A 552 -2.46 0.50 5.84
CA LEU A 552 -1.68 1.49 6.61
C LEU A 552 -2.40 1.87 7.91
N LEU A 553 -3.71 2.14 7.84
CA LEU A 553 -4.55 2.41 9.00
C LEU A 553 -4.59 1.21 9.97
N ASP A 554 -4.71 -0.01 9.42
CA ASP A 554 -4.70 -1.26 10.18
C ASP A 554 -3.38 -1.46 10.96
N THR A 555 -2.28 -1.06 10.33
CA THR A 555 -0.91 -1.05 10.91
C THR A 555 -0.72 0.10 11.90
N ALA A 556 -1.50 1.17 11.81
CA ALA A 556 -1.53 2.27 12.77
C ALA A 556 -2.54 2.03 13.91
N SER A 557 -3.02 0.78 14.07
CA SER A 557 -3.96 0.35 15.11
C SER A 557 -5.38 0.94 15.00
N PHE A 558 -5.81 1.33 13.80
CA PHE A 558 -7.22 1.54 13.48
C PHE A 558 -7.82 0.27 12.86
N ASP A 559 -9.13 0.10 12.93
CA ASP A 559 -9.86 -0.94 12.20
C ASP A 559 -9.97 -0.54 10.72
N GLY A 560 -8.82 -0.53 10.04
CA GLY A 560 -8.69 -0.07 8.67
C GLY A 560 -9.37 -1.00 7.67
N LEU A 561 -9.46 -2.30 7.98
CA LEU A 561 -10.03 -3.30 7.07
C LEU A 561 -11.55 -3.26 7.03
N ASN A 562 -12.20 -2.85 8.12
CA ASN A 562 -13.64 -2.59 8.15
C ASN A 562 -13.99 -1.10 7.99
N ALA A 563 -13.00 -0.26 7.64
CA ALA A 563 -13.21 1.16 7.43
C ALA A 563 -14.18 1.40 6.26
N SER A 564 -15.06 2.39 6.42
CA SER A 564 -15.94 2.84 5.33
C SER A 564 -15.13 3.66 4.34
N VAL A 565 -15.16 3.27 3.06
CA VAL A 565 -14.48 3.98 1.98
C VAL A 565 -15.53 4.52 0.99
N LYS A 566 -15.51 5.84 0.75
CA LYS A 566 -16.35 6.50 -0.25
C LYS A 566 -15.46 7.21 -1.26
N SER A 567 -15.70 6.97 -2.54
CA SER A 567 -14.87 7.52 -3.63
C SER A 567 -15.60 8.65 -4.33
N GLY A 568 -14.87 9.67 -4.77
CA GLY A 568 -15.39 10.68 -5.69
C GLY A 568 -15.76 10.10 -7.05
N ARG A 569 -16.39 10.90 -7.91
CA ARG A 569 -16.97 10.41 -9.18
C ARG A 569 -15.96 9.76 -10.12
N ASP A 570 -14.73 10.23 -10.09
CA ASP A 570 -13.64 9.77 -10.95
C ASP A 570 -12.79 8.66 -10.29
N ALA A 571 -13.16 8.21 -9.08
CA ALA A 571 -12.40 7.27 -8.26
C ALA A 571 -10.93 7.70 -8.02
N ILE A 572 -10.70 9.01 -7.97
CA ILE A 572 -9.40 9.64 -7.74
C ILE A 572 -9.16 9.84 -6.24
N ASN A 573 -10.10 10.50 -5.56
CA ASN A 573 -10.06 10.76 -4.13
C ASN A 573 -10.95 9.76 -3.40
N HIS A 574 -10.52 9.39 -2.20
CA HIS A 574 -11.25 8.45 -1.34
C HIS A 574 -11.29 8.99 0.08
N VAL A 575 -12.48 9.14 0.63
CA VAL A 575 -12.71 9.45 2.04
C VAL A 575 -12.82 8.14 2.81
N VAL A 576 -12.09 8.03 3.90
CA VAL A 576 -11.99 6.82 4.72
C VAL A 576 -12.36 7.17 6.16
N LEU A 577 -13.34 6.44 6.71
CA LEU A 577 -13.75 6.54 8.11
C LEU A 577 -13.37 5.26 8.83
N ALA A 578 -12.51 5.37 9.85
CA ALA A 578 -12.02 4.24 10.62
C ALA A 578 -12.27 4.44 12.12
N SER A 579 -12.55 3.36 12.83
CA SER A 579 -12.55 3.35 14.31
C SER A 579 -11.17 2.91 14.82
N PRO A 580 -10.77 3.26 16.04
CA PRO A 580 -9.68 2.55 16.72
C PRO A 580 -9.93 1.05 16.75
N LYS A 581 -8.88 0.23 16.64
CA LYS A 581 -9.02 -1.19 17.00
C LYS A 581 -9.33 -1.29 18.48
N PRO A 582 -10.23 -2.20 18.90
CA PRO A 582 -10.35 -2.57 20.29
C PRO A 582 -8.96 -3.03 20.77
N THR A 583 -8.48 -2.48 21.87
CA THR A 583 -7.33 -3.07 22.58
C THR A 583 -7.77 -4.46 23.00
N HIS A 584 -7.31 -5.50 22.30
CA HIS A 584 -7.32 -6.84 22.88
C HIS A 584 -6.52 -6.73 24.18
N CYS A 585 -7.15 -7.00 25.31
CA CYS A 585 -6.43 -7.19 26.57
C CYS A 585 -5.32 -8.19 26.30
N GLN A 586 -4.06 -7.72 26.33
CA GLN A 586 -2.91 -8.60 26.29
C GLN A 586 -2.99 -9.49 27.53
N SER A 587 -3.45 -10.71 27.33
CA SER A 587 -3.32 -11.79 28.29
C SER A 587 -1.83 -12.12 28.41
N SER A 588 -1.23 -11.63 29.50
CA SER A 588 -0.08 -12.17 30.23
C SER A 588 1.24 -12.42 29.47
N ASN A 589 2.27 -11.69 29.93
CA ASN A 589 3.71 -11.98 29.87
C ASN A 589 4.08 -13.47 29.64
N PRO A 590 5.02 -13.79 28.72
CA PRO A 590 5.68 -15.07 28.74
C PRO A 590 6.81 -15.03 29.80
N THR A 591 6.54 -15.56 31.00
CA THR A 591 7.61 -15.96 31.91
C THR A 591 8.31 -17.20 31.31
N PRO A 592 9.65 -17.27 31.25
CA PRO A 592 10.34 -18.47 30.78
C PRO A 592 10.37 -19.51 31.92
N GLY A 593 9.72 -20.66 31.72
CA GLY A 593 9.69 -21.74 32.70
C GLY A 593 9.47 -23.10 32.05
N VAL A 594 10.40 -24.01 32.30
CA VAL A 594 10.55 -25.33 31.68
C VAL A 594 9.80 -26.42 32.47
N LYS A 595 9.25 -27.40 31.72
CA LYS A 595 8.92 -28.83 32.01
C LYS A 595 7.56 -29.25 32.62
N ALA A 596 6.84 -29.98 31.75
CA ALA A 596 6.44 -31.41 31.83
C ALA A 596 5.14 -31.87 32.55
N ASP A 597 4.38 -32.63 31.75
CA ASP A 597 3.56 -33.83 32.01
C ASP A 597 2.08 -33.75 32.49
N ASN A 598 1.24 -34.15 31.52
CA ASN A 598 0.18 -35.17 31.54
C ASN A 598 -1.22 -34.96 32.17
N LEU A 599 -2.19 -35.41 31.35
CA LEU A 599 -3.45 -36.12 31.61
C LEU A 599 -4.75 -35.33 31.88
N THR A 600 -5.63 -35.44 30.87
CA THR A 600 -7.08 -35.73 30.91
C THR A 600 -7.97 -34.97 31.90
N ASP A 601 -8.91 -34.17 31.37
CA ASP A 601 -10.33 -34.59 31.35
C ASP A 601 -11.24 -33.63 30.56
N SER A 602 -12.25 -34.24 29.97
CA SER A 602 -13.30 -33.69 29.13
C SER A 602 -14.35 -32.87 29.89
N VAL A 603 -14.71 -31.68 29.39
CA VAL A 603 -16.06 -31.07 29.56
C VAL A 603 -16.42 -30.28 28.29
N PRO A 604 -17.65 -30.40 27.75
CA PRO A 604 -18.03 -29.81 26.47
C PRO A 604 -18.59 -28.39 26.64
N LEU A 605 -18.14 -27.45 25.81
CA LEU A 605 -18.80 -26.14 25.66
C LEU A 605 -19.39 -26.02 24.26
N LYS A 606 -20.70 -26.33 24.19
CA LYS A 606 -21.63 -25.83 23.19
C LYS A 606 -21.69 -24.30 23.32
N THR A 607 -21.29 -23.60 22.27
CA THR A 607 -21.90 -22.31 21.89
C THR A 607 -21.67 -22.12 20.40
N GLU A 608 -22.68 -22.47 19.61
CA GLU A 608 -22.80 -22.06 18.22
C GLU A 608 -22.90 -20.52 18.18
N ILE A 609 -21.92 -19.86 17.58
CA ILE A 609 -22.08 -18.47 17.13
C ILE A 609 -22.45 -18.55 15.65
N HIS A 610 -23.74 -18.34 15.40
CA HIS A 610 -24.33 -18.23 14.07
C HIS A 610 -23.90 -16.90 13.43
N VAL A 611 -22.85 -16.92 12.59
CA VAL A 611 -22.51 -15.79 11.71
C VAL A 611 -22.97 -16.13 10.30
N SER A 612 -24.21 -15.78 9.96
CA SER A 612 -24.63 -15.76 8.57
C SER A 612 -25.54 -14.55 8.30
N ARG A 613 -25.26 -13.93 7.14
CA ARG A 613 -25.95 -12.79 6.49
C ARG A 613 -25.62 -11.38 6.98
N GLN A 614 -24.61 -10.76 6.35
CA GLN A 614 -24.71 -9.38 5.84
C GLN A 614 -23.55 -9.01 4.88
N PHE A 615 -23.38 -9.75 3.77
CA PHE A 615 -22.60 -9.27 2.63
C PHE A 615 -23.31 -9.66 1.33
N ARG A 616 -24.20 -8.78 0.85
CA ARG A 616 -24.64 -8.73 -0.53
C ARG A 616 -24.49 -7.30 -1.02
N HIS A 617 -23.40 -7.02 -1.72
CA HIS A 617 -23.41 -5.98 -2.74
C HIS A 617 -22.72 -6.54 -4.00
N ARG A 618 -23.55 -6.72 -5.04
CA ARG A 618 -23.17 -7.06 -6.41
C ARG A 618 -22.17 -6.03 -6.93
N GLN A 619 -21.05 -6.50 -7.45
CA GLN A 619 -20.30 -5.79 -8.49
C GLN A 619 -20.97 -6.11 -9.83
N GLU A 620 -21.63 -5.13 -10.44
CA GLU A 620 -22.00 -5.22 -11.86
C GLU A 620 -20.81 -4.78 -12.71
N ALA A 621 -20.33 -5.72 -13.52
CA ALA A 621 -19.31 -5.49 -14.53
C ALA A 621 -19.97 -4.85 -15.76
N THR A 622 -19.66 -3.59 -16.06
CA THR A 622 -19.98 -2.99 -17.35
C THR A 622 -18.96 -3.46 -18.38
N SER A 623 -19.33 -4.49 -19.13
CA SER A 623 -18.68 -4.86 -20.40
C SER A 623 -19.07 -3.86 -21.47
N VAL A 624 -18.07 -3.19 -22.06
CA VAL A 624 -18.21 -2.40 -23.28
C VAL A 624 -18.20 -3.36 -24.46
N GLU A 625 -19.39 -3.74 -24.93
CA GLU A 625 -19.62 -4.35 -26.25
C GLU A 625 -21.09 -4.09 -26.62
N GLY A 626 -21.32 -3.30 -27.69
CA GLY A 626 -22.64 -3.13 -28.28
C GLY A 626 -23.12 -1.69 -28.44
N MET A 627 -22.47 -0.89 -29.29
CA MET A 627 -23.13 0.25 -29.95
C MET A 627 -22.54 0.45 -31.35
N LEU A 628 -22.94 -0.43 -32.26
CA LEU A 628 -23.03 -0.17 -33.69
C LEU A 628 -24.28 -0.90 -34.22
N ASN A 629 -25.11 -0.15 -34.94
CA ASN A 629 -26.33 -0.51 -35.68
C ASN A 629 -27.63 -0.51 -34.83
N GLY A 630 -28.63 0.35 -35.09
CA GLY A 630 -28.82 1.36 -36.13
C GLY A 630 -30.32 1.60 -36.37
N CYS A 631 -30.64 2.80 -36.82
CA CYS A 631 -31.86 3.16 -37.59
C CYS A 631 -33.26 2.98 -36.97
N VAL A 632 -33.98 4.11 -37.05
CA VAL A 632 -35.43 4.37 -36.88
C VAL A 632 -35.92 4.52 -35.44
#